data_AF-A0A831RXW9-F1
#
_entry.id   AF-A0A831RXW9-F1
#
_cell.length_a   1.000
_cell.length_b   1.000
_cell.length_c   1.000
_cell.angle_alpha   90.00
_cell.angle_beta   90.00
_cell.angle_gamma   90.00
#
_symmetry.space_group_name_H-M   'P 1'
#
loop_
_entity.id
_entity.type
_entity.pdbx_description
1 polymer ?
#
loop_
_entity_poly.entity_id
_entity_poly.type
_entity_poly.pdbx_seq_one_letter_code
_entity_poly.pdbx_strand_id
1 'polypeptide(L)'
;MKGSFFLPGSECLIRSLDGSTPTANRLSEMGVLPGSRLQVVRLSPLGDTVEVRMEEGETLALRHTDLAHLGCSFTALPLSLAAEQFSGPLRIRRLLGGRGFTERMAQQGLRPGSHLQVLNRTPHRIRCRQETGKTVELGAGEAVKIIVEPPDGGISNPHENS
;
A
#
# COMPACT_ATOMS: atom_id res chain seq x y z
N MET A 1 -13.34 6.59 -11.20
CA MET A 1 -13.38 5.25 -10.56
C MET A 1 -12.85 5.39 -9.15
N LYS A 2 -13.66 5.07 -8.12
CA LYS A 2 -13.26 5.09 -6.70
C LYS A 2 -12.34 3.89 -6.46
N GLY A 3 -11.04 4.07 -6.72
CA GLY A 3 -10.04 3.04 -6.51
C GLY A 3 -9.92 2.73 -5.03
N SER A 4 -9.97 1.45 -4.68
CA SER A 4 -9.67 1.00 -3.33
C SER A 4 -8.18 1.26 -3.07
N PHE A 5 -7.85 2.34 -2.37
CA PHE A 5 -6.46 2.75 -2.07
C PHE A 5 -5.75 1.82 -1.08
N PHE A 6 -6.43 0.79 -0.58
CA PHE A 6 -5.95 -0.07 0.50
C PHE A 6 -6.02 -1.52 0.04
N LEU A 7 -4.87 -2.06 -0.38
CA LEU A 7 -4.72 -3.47 -0.71
C LEU A 7 -4.14 -4.23 0.49
N PRO A 8 -4.39 -5.55 0.61
CA PRO A 8 -3.74 -6.38 1.61
C PRO A 8 -2.21 -6.23 1.58
N GLY A 9 -1.61 -6.07 2.75
CA GLY A 9 -0.18 -5.82 2.91
C GLY A 9 0.23 -4.34 2.85
N SER A 10 -0.70 -3.42 2.55
CA SER A 10 -0.50 -1.98 2.75
C SER A 10 -0.38 -1.64 4.24
N GLU A 11 0.52 -0.72 4.54
CA GLU A 11 0.78 -0.14 5.84
C GLU A 11 0.88 1.38 5.70
N CYS A 12 0.15 2.13 6.52
CA CYS A 12 0.25 3.59 6.52
C CYS A 12 0.22 4.17 7.93
N LEU A 13 0.75 5.38 8.02
CA LEU A 13 0.69 6.22 9.22
C LEU A 13 -0.45 7.22 9.04
N ILE A 14 -1.37 7.25 9.98
CA ILE A 14 -2.47 8.22 9.98
C ILE A 14 -1.87 9.59 10.32
N ARG A 15 -2.08 10.56 9.45
CA ARG A 15 -1.60 11.95 9.62
C ARG A 15 -2.72 12.87 10.10
N SER A 16 -3.94 12.63 9.65
CA SER A 16 -5.10 13.42 10.02
C SER A 16 -6.39 12.61 9.91
N LEU A 17 -7.41 13.09 10.60
CA LEU A 17 -8.80 12.71 10.38
C LEU A 17 -9.51 13.96 9.86
N ASP A 18 -10.32 13.81 8.83
CA ASP A 18 -11.16 14.90 8.34
C ASP A 18 -12.16 15.28 9.43
N GLY A 19 -11.87 16.41 10.09
CA GLY A 19 -12.47 16.78 11.37
C GLY A 19 -13.98 17.05 11.35
N SER A 20 -14.60 16.95 12.52
CA SER A 20 -16.01 17.30 12.84
C SER A 20 -17.10 16.56 12.05
N THR A 21 -16.84 15.30 11.67
CA THR A 21 -17.90 14.38 11.24
C THR A 21 -18.21 13.36 12.35
N PRO A 22 -19.45 12.85 12.45
CA PRO A 22 -19.75 11.71 13.33
C PRO A 22 -18.84 10.51 13.07
N THR A 23 -18.40 10.33 11.82
CA THR A 23 -17.45 9.28 11.42
C THR A 23 -16.08 9.48 12.06
N ALA A 24 -15.52 10.70 12.03
CA ALA A 24 -14.22 10.98 12.63
C ALA A 24 -14.23 10.83 14.16
N ASN A 25 -15.32 11.22 14.83
CA ASN A 25 -15.48 11.00 16.27
C ASN A 25 -15.50 9.51 16.59
N ARG A 26 -16.33 8.73 15.88
CA ARG A 26 -16.40 7.28 16.04
C ARG A 26 -15.05 6.60 15.77
N LEU A 27 -14.31 7.03 14.75
CA LEU A 27 -12.97 6.52 14.45
C LEU A 27 -12.01 6.79 15.62
N SER A 28 -12.05 8.00 16.17
CA SER A 28 -11.23 8.38 17.33
C SER A 28 -11.59 7.56 18.58
N GLU A 29 -12.87 7.33 18.83
CA GLU A 29 -13.36 6.48 19.94
C GLU A 29 -12.91 5.02 19.81
N MET A 30 -12.71 4.53 18.58
CA MET A 30 -12.15 3.20 18.30
C MET A 30 -10.60 3.17 18.31
N GLY A 31 -9.93 4.26 18.69
CA GLY A 31 -8.46 4.33 18.73
C GLY A 31 -7.79 4.58 17.38
N VAL A 32 -8.55 4.91 16.34
CA VAL A 32 -8.02 5.33 15.03
C VAL A 32 -7.69 6.81 15.09
N LEU A 33 -6.45 7.14 15.47
CA LEU A 33 -6.01 8.51 15.75
C LEU A 33 -4.84 8.94 14.84
N PRO A 34 -4.62 10.25 14.64
CA PRO A 34 -3.38 10.75 14.06
C PRO A 34 -2.16 10.25 14.85
N GLY A 35 -1.17 9.70 14.15
CA GLY A 35 0.01 9.06 14.73
C GLY A 35 -0.08 7.53 14.80
N SER A 36 -1.28 6.95 14.74
CA SER A 36 -1.45 5.50 14.74
C SER A 36 -1.01 4.88 13.40
N ARG A 37 -0.41 3.69 13.47
CA ARG A 37 -0.12 2.87 12.28
C ARG A 37 -1.23 1.87 12.04
N LEU A 38 -1.63 1.74 10.78
CA LEU A 38 -2.58 0.72 10.36
C LEU A 38 -1.97 -0.19 9.30
N GLN A 39 -2.27 -1.48 9.38
CA GLN A 39 -1.91 -2.49 8.39
C GLN A 39 -3.18 -3.12 7.82
N VAL A 40 -3.34 -3.10 6.51
CA VAL A 40 -4.45 -3.77 5.82
C VAL A 40 -4.19 -5.28 5.82
N VAL A 41 -5.06 -6.02 6.50
CA VAL A 41 -4.97 -7.48 6.62
C VAL A 41 -5.66 -8.15 5.44
N ARG A 42 -6.92 -7.78 5.18
CA ARG A 42 -7.70 -8.30 4.06
C ARG A 42 -8.87 -7.39 3.70
N LEU A 43 -9.41 -7.60 2.52
CA LEU A 43 -10.68 -7.03 2.10
C LEU A 43 -11.83 -7.97 2.51
N SER A 44 -12.98 -7.41 2.86
CA SER A 44 -14.21 -8.18 3.00
C SER A 44 -14.57 -8.85 1.66
N PRO A 45 -15.08 -10.10 1.66
CA PRO A 45 -15.57 -10.75 0.45
C PRO A 45 -16.63 -9.93 -0.29
N LEU A 46 -17.41 -9.13 0.46
CA LEU A 46 -18.48 -8.28 -0.07
C LEU A 46 -17.98 -6.87 -0.43
N GLY A 47 -16.72 -6.55 -0.16
CA GLY A 47 -16.03 -5.36 -0.65
C GLY A 47 -16.49 -4.02 -0.05
N ASP A 48 -17.28 -4.02 1.02
CA ASP A 48 -17.76 -2.81 1.70
C ASP A 48 -16.83 -2.37 2.85
N THR A 49 -16.03 -3.29 3.36
CA THR A 49 -15.17 -3.15 4.53
C THR A 49 -13.77 -3.70 4.28
N VAL A 50 -12.82 -3.14 5.01
CA VAL A 50 -11.40 -3.50 5.03
C VAL A 50 -11.04 -3.84 6.45
N GLU A 51 -10.44 -5.02 6.65
CA GLU A 51 -9.89 -5.40 7.95
C GLU A 51 -8.49 -4.85 8.09
N VAL A 52 -8.30 -4.07 9.14
CA VAL A 52 -7.06 -3.39 9.46
C VAL A 52 -6.58 -3.81 10.84
N ARG A 53 -5.27 -3.92 11.01
CA ARG A 53 -4.62 -4.14 12.28
C ARG A 53 -3.94 -2.85 12.73
N MET A 54 -4.22 -2.43 13.95
CA MET A 54 -3.60 -1.29 14.61
C MET A 54 -2.25 -1.69 15.23
N GLU A 55 -1.43 -0.72 15.59
CA GLU A 55 -0.09 -0.94 16.18
C GLU A 55 -0.16 -1.71 17.50
N GLU A 56 -1.21 -1.50 18.28
CA GLU A 56 -1.51 -2.16 19.56
C GLU A 56 -1.96 -3.62 19.38
N GLY A 57 -2.10 -4.10 18.15
CA GLY A 57 -2.47 -5.48 17.80
C GLY A 57 -3.97 -5.73 17.63
N GLU A 58 -4.81 -4.74 17.94
CA GLU A 58 -6.25 -4.80 17.71
C GLU A 58 -6.57 -4.85 16.21
N THR A 59 -7.62 -5.60 15.84
CA THR A 59 -8.11 -5.68 14.46
C THR A 59 -9.49 -5.04 14.36
N LEU A 60 -9.64 -4.09 13.44
CA LEU A 60 -10.87 -3.35 13.20
C LEU A 60 -11.36 -3.59 11.78
N ALA A 61 -12.68 -3.63 11.60
CA ALA A 61 -13.30 -3.59 10.27
C ALA A 61 -13.73 -2.15 9.97
N LEU A 62 -13.03 -1.50 9.03
CA LEU A 62 -13.33 -0.13 8.60
C LEU A 62 -14.04 -0.15 7.26
N ARG A 63 -15.07 0.68 7.09
CA ARG A 63 -15.73 0.82 5.78
C ARG A 63 -14.86 1.60 4.83
N HIS A 64 -15.05 1.42 3.53
CA HIS A 64 -14.42 2.29 2.53
C HIS A 64 -14.72 3.79 2.76
N THR A 65 -15.92 4.10 3.24
CA THR A 65 -16.29 5.47 3.62
C THR A 65 -15.51 5.99 4.81
N ASP A 66 -15.16 5.12 5.77
CA ASP A 66 -14.36 5.51 6.94
C ASP A 66 -12.93 5.85 6.51
N LEU A 67 -12.34 4.99 5.67
CA LEU A 67 -11.00 5.19 5.12
C LEU A 67 -10.86 6.46 4.29
N ALA A 68 -11.95 6.92 3.67
CA ALA A 68 -11.97 8.16 2.90
C ALA A 68 -11.78 9.42 3.76
N HIS A 69 -12.01 9.33 5.07
CA HIS A 69 -11.79 10.42 6.02
C HIS A 69 -10.40 10.40 6.66
N LEU A 70 -9.55 9.46 6.27
CA LEU A 70 -8.19 9.33 6.80
C LEU A 70 -7.20 10.02 5.86
N GLY A 71 -6.53 11.05 6.36
CA GLY A 71 -5.29 11.53 5.74
C GLY A 71 -4.17 10.59 6.14
N CYS A 72 -3.72 9.73 5.24
CA CYS A 72 -2.69 8.72 5.50
C CYS A 72 -1.42 8.99 4.69
N SER A 73 -0.30 8.47 5.18
CA SER A 73 0.94 8.39 4.40
C SER A 73 1.42 6.95 4.34
N PHE A 74 1.53 6.38 3.13
CA PHE A 74 1.92 4.98 2.94
C PHE A 74 3.37 4.77 3.37
N THR A 75 3.55 3.86 4.31
CA THR A 75 4.87 3.41 4.77
C THR A 75 5.29 2.14 4.05
N ALA A 76 4.33 1.30 3.64
CA ALA A 76 4.55 0.22 2.70
C ALA A 76 3.26 -0.11 1.95
N LEU A 77 3.36 -0.61 0.73
CA LEU A 77 2.21 -1.01 -0.07
C LEU A 77 2.60 -1.99 -1.18
N PRO A 78 1.65 -2.75 -1.74
CA PRO A 78 1.93 -3.55 -2.92
C PRO A 78 2.44 -2.72 -4.09
N LEU A 79 3.40 -3.26 -4.84
CA LEU A 79 3.99 -2.60 -6.00
C LEU A 79 2.93 -2.26 -7.07
N SER A 80 1.87 -3.06 -7.17
CA SER A 80 0.74 -2.78 -8.06
C SER A 80 0.09 -1.44 -7.77
N LEU A 81 -0.02 -1.08 -6.49
CA LEU A 81 -0.59 0.18 -6.04
C LEU A 81 0.48 1.29 -6.02
N ALA A 82 1.70 0.98 -5.60
CA ALA A 82 2.80 1.93 -5.59
C ALA A 82 3.10 2.49 -6.98
N ALA A 83 3.02 1.66 -8.03
CA ALA A 83 3.21 2.05 -9.41
C ALA A 83 2.15 3.05 -9.93
N GLU A 84 1.03 3.20 -9.23
CA GLU A 84 0.01 4.18 -9.55
C GLU A 84 0.21 5.50 -8.81
N GLN A 85 0.80 5.46 -7.62
CA GLN A 85 0.88 6.58 -6.69
C GLN A 85 2.26 7.26 -6.68
N PHE A 86 3.32 6.54 -7.04
CA PHE A 86 4.70 7.01 -6.90
C PHE A 86 5.50 6.82 -8.19
N SER A 87 6.26 7.85 -8.57
CA SER A 87 7.21 7.83 -9.71
C SER A 87 8.67 7.70 -9.27
N GLY A 88 8.94 7.91 -7.97
CA GLY A 88 10.27 7.83 -7.39
C GLY A 88 10.80 6.38 -7.22
N PRO A 89 12.07 6.23 -6.80
CA PRO A 89 12.64 4.92 -6.52
C PRO A 89 11.95 4.29 -5.30
N LEU A 90 11.45 3.07 -5.49
CA LEU A 90 10.79 2.26 -4.48
C LEU A 90 11.77 1.24 -3.92
N ARG A 91 11.72 0.96 -2.62
CA ARG A 91 12.54 -0.09 -1.98
C ARG A 91 11.67 -1.31 -1.70
N ILE A 92 12.11 -2.51 -2.09
CA ILE A 92 11.40 -3.73 -1.72
C ILE A 92 11.57 -3.96 -0.22
N ARG A 93 10.46 -4.00 0.50
CA ARG A 93 10.44 -4.35 1.93
C ARG A 93 10.34 -5.85 2.13
N ARG A 94 9.40 -6.50 1.43
CA ARG A 94 9.15 -7.94 1.55
C ARG A 94 8.43 -8.52 0.33
N LEU A 95 8.47 -9.84 0.21
CA LEU A 95 7.79 -10.61 -0.84
C LEU A 95 6.77 -11.55 -0.18
N LEU A 96 5.50 -11.39 -0.54
CA LEU A 96 4.37 -12.19 -0.04
C LEU A 96 4.09 -13.33 -1.02
N GLY A 97 4.73 -14.48 -0.82
CA GLY A 97 4.51 -15.63 -1.68
C GLY A 97 5.19 -16.89 -1.17
N GLY A 98 4.85 -18.01 -1.79
CA GLY A 98 5.52 -19.28 -1.54
C GLY A 98 6.96 -19.30 -2.06
N ARG A 99 7.70 -20.35 -1.70
CA ARG A 99 9.12 -20.53 -2.03
C ARG A 99 9.46 -20.28 -3.51
N GLY A 100 8.73 -20.89 -4.43
CA GLY A 100 9.00 -20.75 -5.87
C GLY A 100 8.81 -19.33 -6.41
N PHE A 101 7.89 -18.54 -5.83
CA PHE A 101 7.77 -17.13 -6.18
C PHE A 101 9.01 -16.35 -5.72
N THR A 102 9.39 -16.51 -4.45
CA THR A 102 10.54 -15.82 -3.84
C THR A 102 11.85 -16.15 -4.55
N GLU A 103 12.09 -17.42 -4.89
CA GLU A 103 13.28 -17.87 -5.64
C GLU A 103 13.35 -17.22 -7.02
N ARG A 104 12.22 -17.19 -7.76
CA ARG A 104 12.16 -16.56 -9.08
C ARG A 104 12.41 -15.05 -9.01
N MET A 105 11.82 -14.36 -8.03
CA MET A 105 12.10 -12.93 -7.81
C MET A 105 13.58 -12.69 -7.50
N ALA A 106 14.18 -13.53 -6.65
CA ALA A 106 15.58 -13.46 -6.30
C ALA A 106 16.53 -13.70 -7.50
N GLN A 107 16.18 -14.63 -8.40
CA GLN A 107 16.89 -14.86 -9.68
C GLN A 107 16.78 -13.65 -10.62
N GLN A 108 15.66 -12.92 -10.56
CA GLN A 108 15.50 -11.68 -11.30
C GLN A 108 16.25 -10.50 -10.66
N GLY A 109 16.74 -10.62 -9.42
CA GLY A 109 17.43 -9.57 -8.68
C GLY A 109 16.52 -8.80 -7.72
N LEU A 110 15.25 -9.18 -7.61
CA LEU A 110 14.26 -8.57 -6.74
C LEU A 110 14.31 -9.25 -5.36
N ARG A 111 14.95 -8.59 -4.39
CA ARG A 111 15.10 -9.08 -3.02
C ARG A 111 14.66 -8.00 -2.03
N PRO A 112 14.28 -8.35 -0.79
CA PRO A 112 14.17 -7.36 0.28
C PRO A 112 15.44 -6.50 0.36
N GLY A 113 15.26 -5.18 0.40
CA GLY A 113 16.33 -4.18 0.34
C GLY A 113 16.65 -3.63 -1.05
N SER A 114 16.26 -4.32 -2.13
CA SER A 114 16.53 -3.86 -3.50
C SER A 114 15.71 -2.62 -3.87
N HIS A 115 16.31 -1.68 -4.61
CA HIS A 115 15.60 -0.53 -5.19
C HIS A 115 15.14 -0.78 -6.62
N LEU A 116 13.97 -0.24 -6.94
CA LEU A 116 13.39 -0.30 -8.28
C LEU A 116 12.63 0.98 -8.60
N GLN A 117 12.71 1.40 -9.85
CA GLN A 117 11.95 2.52 -10.39
C GLN A 117 10.95 1.98 -11.42
N VAL A 118 9.69 2.38 -11.28
CA VAL A 118 8.67 2.04 -12.27
C VAL A 118 8.93 2.82 -13.55
N LEU A 119 9.03 2.12 -14.68
CA LEU A 119 9.23 2.74 -16.00
C LEU A 119 7.91 2.92 -16.74
N ASN A 120 7.13 1.85 -16.85
CA ASN A 120 5.83 1.86 -17.51
C ASN A 120 4.93 0.78 -16.90
N ARG A 121 3.61 1.02 -17.00
CA ARG A 121 2.59 0.09 -16.54
C ARG A 121 1.51 -0.09 -17.58
N THR A 122 0.97 -1.30 -17.65
CA THR A 122 -0.26 -1.65 -18.35
C THR A 122 -1.18 -2.36 -17.34
N PRO A 123 -2.46 -2.60 -17.67
CA PRO A 123 -3.38 -3.29 -16.76
C PRO A 123 -2.90 -4.66 -16.28
N HIS A 124 -1.97 -5.30 -16.99
CA HIS A 124 -1.51 -6.66 -16.70
C HIS A 124 -0.02 -6.78 -16.40
N ARG A 125 0.77 -5.73 -16.68
CA ARG A 125 2.23 -5.73 -16.56
C ARG A 125 2.76 -4.43 -15.96
N ILE A 126 3.76 -4.56 -15.11
CA ILE A 126 4.52 -3.44 -14.55
C ILE A 126 5.99 -3.68 -14.87
N ARG A 127 6.60 -2.73 -15.57
CA ARG A 127 8.02 -2.80 -15.91
C ARG A 127 8.79 -1.88 -14.97
N CYS A 128 9.81 -2.45 -14.34
CA CYS A 128 10.64 -1.75 -13.37
C CYS A 128 12.11 -1.85 -13.76
N ARG A 129 12.86 -0.77 -13.51
CA ARG A 129 14.32 -0.73 -13.61
C ARG A 129 14.93 -0.88 -12.22
N GLN A 130 15.85 -1.83 -12.07
CA GLN A 130 16.63 -1.99 -10.85
C GLN A 130 17.78 -1.00 -10.80
N GLU A 131 18.33 -0.79 -9.60
CA GLU A 131 19.57 -0.02 -9.39
C GLU A 131 20.76 -0.57 -10.19
N THR A 132 20.80 -1.89 -10.43
CA THR A 132 21.80 -2.55 -11.29
C THR A 132 21.65 -2.23 -12.78
N GLY A 133 20.64 -1.44 -13.17
CA GLY A 133 20.28 -1.14 -14.57
C GLY A 133 19.44 -2.23 -15.25
N LYS A 134 19.33 -3.43 -14.64
CA LYS A 134 18.52 -4.53 -15.17
C LYS A 134 17.03 -4.14 -15.14
N THR A 135 16.34 -4.41 -16.24
CA THR A 135 14.89 -4.22 -16.34
C THR A 135 14.17 -5.52 -16.08
N VAL A 136 13.08 -5.49 -15.32
CA VAL A 136 12.21 -6.63 -15.01
C VAL A 136 10.77 -6.26 -15.33
N GLU A 137 10.05 -7.22 -15.90
CA GLU A 137 8.61 -7.11 -16.13
C GLU A 137 7.87 -8.06 -15.18
N LEU A 138 6.86 -7.53 -14.49
CA LEU A 138 6.09 -8.21 -13.47
C LEU A 138 4.62 -8.25 -13.88
N GLY A 139 3.98 -9.40 -13.68
CA GLY A 139 2.53 -9.51 -13.82
C GLY A 139 1.76 -8.83 -12.68
N ALA A 140 0.50 -8.47 -12.91
CA ALA A 140 -0.37 -7.87 -11.88
C ALA A 140 -0.41 -8.71 -10.59
N GLY A 141 -0.56 -10.03 -10.70
CA GLY A 141 -0.58 -10.94 -9.53
C GLY A 141 0.77 -11.10 -8.82
N GLU A 142 1.88 -10.76 -9.48
CA GLU A 142 3.22 -10.73 -8.87
C GLU A 142 3.44 -9.38 -8.18
N ALA A 143 3.03 -8.30 -8.82
CA ALA A 143 3.14 -6.95 -8.28
C ALA A 143 2.35 -6.76 -6.97
N VAL A 144 1.18 -7.40 -6.85
CA VAL A 144 0.40 -7.40 -5.59
C VAL A 144 1.16 -8.07 -4.44
N LYS A 145 2.09 -8.99 -4.75
CA LYS A 145 2.87 -9.75 -3.77
C LYS A 145 4.18 -9.08 -3.39
N ILE A 146 4.62 -8.06 -4.12
CA ILE A 146 5.86 -7.35 -3.85
C ILE A 146 5.51 -6.13 -3.02
N ILE A 147 5.86 -6.13 -1.74
CA ILE A 147 5.60 -5.00 -0.86
C ILE A 147 6.81 -4.07 -0.89
N VAL A 148 6.53 -2.81 -1.18
CA VAL A 148 7.55 -1.76 -1.34
C VAL A 148 7.32 -0.62 -0.36
N GLU A 149 8.40 0.07 -0.01
CA GLU A 149 8.43 1.33 0.72
C GLU A 149 8.64 2.47 -0.29
N PRO A 150 7.77 3.51 -0.31
CA PRO A 150 8.01 4.70 -1.10
C PRO A 150 9.15 5.54 -0.49
N PRO A 151 9.86 6.35 -1.30
CA PRO A 151 10.84 7.28 -0.78
C PRO A 151 10.11 8.32 0.10
N ASP A 152 10.66 8.58 1.28
CA ASP A 152 10.17 9.58 2.25
C ASP A 152 8.71 9.39 2.75
N GLY A 153 8.29 8.13 2.95
CA GLY A 153 7.04 7.85 3.67
C GLY A 153 5.77 8.34 2.96
N GLY A 154 5.84 8.51 1.63
CA GLY A 154 4.74 8.64 0.67
C GLY A 154 3.48 9.30 1.22
N ILE A 155 3.41 10.64 1.19
CA ILE A 155 2.16 11.35 1.41
C ILE A 155 1.22 10.97 0.26
N SER A 156 0.19 10.15 0.53
CA SER A 156 -0.93 10.03 -0.40
C SER A 156 -1.72 11.33 -0.29
N ASN A 157 -1.55 12.23 -1.24
CA ASN A 157 -2.32 13.47 -1.30
C ASN A 157 -3.76 13.09 -1.71
N PRO A 158 -4.80 13.21 -0.86
CA PRO A 158 -6.13 12.72 -1.23
C PRO A 158 -6.90 13.66 -2.17
N HIS A 159 -6.42 14.89 -2.41
CA HIS A 159 -7.15 15.88 -3.20
C HIS A 159 -6.22 16.83 -3.99
N GLU A 160 -5.89 16.47 -5.22
CA GLU A 160 -5.73 17.46 -6.29
C GLU A 160 -6.97 17.36 -7.19
N ASN A 161 -7.99 18.16 -6.87
CA ASN A 161 -9.03 18.57 -7.82
C ASN A 161 -9.08 20.10 -7.77
N SER A 162 -8.75 20.73 -8.90
CA SER A 162 -9.41 21.97 -9.34
C SER A 162 -10.49 21.60 -10.35
#